data_AF-A0AA43GV33-F1
#
_entry.id   AF-A0AA43GV33-F1
#
_cell.length_a   1.000
_cell.length_b   1.000
_cell.length_c   1.000
_cell.angle_alpha   90.00
_cell.angle_beta   90.00
_cell.angle_gamma   90.00
#
_symmetry.space_group_name_H-M   'P 1'
#
loop_
_entity.id
_entity.type
_entity.pdbx_description
1 polymer ?
#
loop_
_entity_poly.entity_id
_entity_poly.type
_entity_poly.pdbx_seq_one_letter_code
_entity_poly.pdbx_strand_id
1 'polypeptide(L)' 'MLVRDYVFDLVNEGATGYMTAVGKLRLGHRIILQVGSHSYVYQIEEINYYFDPPDIWIALLKQI' A
#
# COMPACT_ATOMS: atom_id res chain seq x y z
N MET A 1 -11.03 -9.09 -2.68
CA MET A 1 -11.46 -8.24 -1.55
C MET A 1 -10.73 -6.93 -1.69
N LEU A 2 -11.43 -5.80 -1.77
CA LEU A 2 -10.83 -4.49 -2.09
C LEU A 2 -10.35 -3.83 -0.80
N VAL A 3 -9.16 -3.24 -0.85
CA VAL A 3 -8.64 -2.35 0.20
C VAL A 3 -9.49 -1.08 0.23
N ARG A 4 -9.84 -0.60 1.42
CA ARG A 4 -10.66 0.61 1.63
C ARG A 4 -10.04 1.46 2.73
N ASP A 5 -10.48 2.72 2.82
CA ASP A 5 -10.09 3.65 3.89
C ASP A 5 -8.57 3.71 4.08
N TYR A 6 -7.87 4.01 2.98
CA TYR A 6 -6.41 4.03 2.96
C TYR A 6 -5.85 5.44 3.09
N VAL A 7 -4.70 5.53 3.75
CA VAL A 7 -3.81 6.68 3.71
C VAL A 7 -2.53 6.23 3.03
N PHE A 8 -2.06 7.00 2.05
CA PHE A 8 -0.82 6.72 1.34
C PHE A 8 0.09 7.95 1.34
N ASP A 9 1.24 7.80 1.97
CA ASP A 9 2.26 8.85 2.07
C ASP A 9 3.45 8.48 1.21
N LEU A 10 3.73 9.31 0.20
CA LEU A 10 4.93 9.20 -0.64
C LEU A 10 6.15 9.74 0.12
N VAL A 11 7.25 8.99 0.06
CA VAL A 11 8.55 9.35 0.62
C VAL A 11 9.66 9.12 -0.41
N ASN A 12 10.81 9.76 -0.23
CA ASN A 12 11.93 9.74 -1.18
C ASN A 12 11.50 10.11 -2.61
N GLU A 13 10.93 11.31 -2.77
CA GLU A 13 10.53 11.85 -4.09
C GLU A 13 9.52 10.96 -4.88
N GLY A 14 8.82 10.08 -4.18
CA GLY A 14 7.78 9.22 -4.74
C GLY A 14 8.25 7.82 -5.13
N ALA A 15 9.55 7.51 -5.01
CA ALA A 15 10.11 6.19 -5.26
C ALA A 15 9.66 5.14 -4.23
N THR A 16 9.26 5.58 -3.05
CA THR A 16 8.80 4.73 -1.95
C THR A 16 7.60 5.37 -1.25
N GLY A 17 6.87 4.60 -0.46
CA GLY A 17 5.73 5.13 0.29
C GLY A 17 5.28 4.20 1.40
N TYR A 18 4.54 4.75 2.35
CA TYR A 18 3.84 3.97 3.37
C TYR A 18 2.35 4.01 3.09
N MET A 19 1.70 2.85 3.16
CA MET A 19 0.24 2.77 3.08
C MET A 19 -0.32 2.14 4.33
N THR A 20 -1.25 2.82 4.98
CA THR A 20 -2.10 2.22 6.02
C THR A 20 -3.49 2.05 5.44
N ALA A 21 -4.11 0.88 5.62
CA ALA A 21 -5.45 0.66 5.09
C ALA A 21 -6.22 -0.45 5.81
N VAL A 22 -7.52 -0.51 5.51
CA VAL A 22 -8.42 -1.57 5.96
C VAL A 22 -8.66 -2.58 4.83
N GLY A 23 -8.56 -3.88 5.16
CA GLY A 23 -8.88 -5.00 4.29
C GLY A 23 -7.73 -5.99 4.13
N LYS A 24 -7.91 -6.99 3.27
CA LYS A 24 -6.93 -8.07 3.09
C LYS A 24 -5.88 -7.71 2.05
N LEU A 25 -4.64 -7.52 2.51
CA LEU A 25 -3.44 -7.45 1.67
C LEU A 25 -2.59 -8.70 1.86
N ARG A 26 -1.80 -9.06 0.87
CA ARG A 26 -0.83 -10.16 0.93
C ARG A 26 0.46 -9.75 0.24
N LEU A 27 1.59 -10.26 0.72
CA LEU A 27 2.87 -10.12 0.03
C LEU A 27 2.76 -10.63 -1.41
N GLY A 28 3.37 -9.90 -2.34
CA GLY A 28 3.28 -10.17 -3.79
C GLY A 28 2.10 -9.50 -4.48
N HIS A 29 1.12 -8.95 -3.76
CA HIS A 29 0.16 -8.04 -4.36
C HIS A 29 0.86 -6.74 -4.80
N ARG A 30 0.29 -6.11 -5.83
CA ARG A 30 0.71 -4.79 -6.32
C ARG A 30 -0.39 -3.78 -6.06
N ILE A 31 0.01 -2.55 -5.79
CA ILE A 31 -0.89 -1.42 -5.59
C ILE A 31 -0.73 -0.50 -6.79
N ILE A 32 -1.87 -0.16 -7.41
CA ILE A 32 -1.90 0.77 -8.52
C ILE A 32 -2.49 2.06 -7.99
N LEU A 33 -1.67 3.10 -7.89
CA LEU A 33 -2.10 4.44 -7.51
C LEU A 33 -2.37 5.25 -8.77
N GLN A 34 -3.57 5.85 -8.85
CA GLN A 34 -3.91 6.80 -9.90
C GLN A 34 -3.71 8.22 -9.36
N VAL A 35 -2.83 9.00 -10.00
CA VAL A 35 -2.62 10.41 -9.70
C VAL A 35 -2.85 11.21 -10.97
N GLY A 36 -4.02 11.86 -11.05
CA GLY A 36 -4.47 12.51 -12.28
C GLY A 36 -4.63 11.51 -13.42
N SER A 37 -3.92 11.73 -14.54
CA SER A 37 -3.89 10.83 -15.70
C SER A 37 -2.80 9.76 -15.63
N HIS A 38 -1.98 9.75 -14.57
CA HIS A 38 -0.84 8.85 -14.44
C HIS A 38 -1.15 7.71 -13.48
N SER A 39 -0.67 6.52 -13.85
CA SER A 39 -0.75 5.32 -13.02
C SER A 39 0.64 4.96 -12.53
N TYR A 40 0.78 4.80 -11.24
CA TYR A 40 2.01 4.38 -10.57
C TYR A 40 1.79 3.01 -9.97
N VAL A 41 2.75 2.11 -10.16
CA VAL A 41 2.68 0.75 -9.62
C VAL A 41 3.68 0.62 -8.49
N TYR A 42 3.18 0.17 -7.35
CA TYR A 42 3.96 -0.09 -6.17
C TYR A 42 3.91 -1.56 -5.80
N GLN A 43 5.07 -2.13 -5.48
CA GLN A 43 5.19 -3.44 -4.90
C GLN A 43 5.35 -3.31 -3.38
N ILE A 44 4.75 -4.26 -2.67
CA ILE A 44 4.90 -4.38 -1.21
C ILE A 44 6.26 -4.99 -0.89
N GLU A 45 7.06 -4.28 -0.11
CA GLU A 45 8.31 -4.81 0.45
C GLU A 45 8.10 -5.39 1.86
N GLU A 46 7.29 -4.74 2.68
CA GLU A 46 7.04 -5.14 4.07
C GLU A 46 5.57 -4.86 4.46
N ILE A 47 4.97 -5.70 5.32
CA ILE A 47 3.63 -5.49 5.89
C ILE A 47 3.65 -5.78 7.38
N ASN A 48 3.12 -4.84 8.16
CA ASN A 48 2.90 -5.01 9.59
C ASN A 48 1.38 -4.96 9.86
N TYR A 49 0.86 -5.99 10.51
CA TYR A 49 -0.55 -6.11 10.88
C TYR A 49 -0.76 -5.66 12.32
N TYR A 50 -1.81 -4.86 12.55
CA TYR A 50 -2.11 -4.36 13.88
C TYR A 50 -2.98 -5.30 14.73
N PHE A 51 -3.76 -6.19 14.08
CA PHE A 51 -4.71 -7.10 14.74
C PHE A 51 -4.85 -8.44 14.00
N ASP A 52 -5.45 -9.43 14.67
CA ASP A 52 -5.92 -10.69 14.10
C ASP A 52 -7.46 -10.79 14.29
N PRO A 53 -8.27 -10.83 13.21
CA PRO A 53 -7.88 -10.93 11.81
C PRO A 53 -7.15 -9.68 11.29
N PRO A 54 -6.20 -9.86 10.35
CA PRO A 54 -5.36 -8.80 9.77
C PRO A 54 -6.17 -7.90 8.84
N ASP A 55 -7.09 -7.14 9.43
CA ASP A 55 -7.99 -6.25 8.72
C ASP A 55 -7.43 -4.82 8.68
N ILE A 56 -6.45 -4.49 9.53
CA ILE A 56 -5.73 -3.21 9.51
C ILE A 56 -4.23 -3.48 9.46
N TRP A 57 -3.55 -2.84 8.51
CA TRP A 57 -2.12 -2.99 8.30
C TRP A 57 -1.48 -1.69 7.83
N ILE A 58 -0.17 -1.61 8.05
CA ILE A 58 0.72 -0.66 7.39
C ILE A 58 1.70 -1.43 6.50
N ALA A 59 1.97 -0.92 5.31
CA ALA A 59 2.89 -1.53 4.36
C ALA A 59 3.90 -0.52 3.84
N LEU A 60 5.15 -0.96 3.70
CA LEU A 60 6.17 -0.26 2.93
C LEU A 60 6.05 -0.66 1.47
N LEU A 61 6.04 0.35 0.61
CA LEU A 61 5.80 0.24 -0.82
C LEU A 61 6.97 0.84 -1.59
N LYS A 62 7.35 0.18 -2.67
CA LYS A 62 8.40 0.65 -3.60
C LYS A 62 7.86 0.69 -5.01
N GLN A 63 8.08 1.80 -5.69
CA GLN A 63 7.69 1.96 -7.08
C GLN A 63 8.51 1.02 -7.97
N ILE A 64 7.86 0.44 -8.98
CA ILE A 64 8.50 -0.37 -10.03
C ILE A 64 8.48 0.32 -11.38
#